data_AF-A0A1Y2N717-F1
#
_entry.id   AF-A0A1Y2N717-F1
#
_cell.length_a   1.000
_cell.length_b   1.000
_cell.length_c   1.000
_cell.angle_alpha   90.00
_cell.angle_beta   90.00
_cell.angle_gamma   90.00
#
_symmetry.space_group_name_H-M   'P 1'
#
loop_
_entity.id
_entity.type
_entity.pdbx_description
1 polymer ?
#
loop_
_entity_poly.entity_id
_entity_poly.type
_entity_poly.pdbx_seq_one_letter_code
_entity_poly.pdbx_strand_id
1 'polypeptide(L)'
;MVGGTSVCACIRSGRLSMPEPRPAGPILDALGVTFDLDDHDHVTDALVIAKTVDASTGEHGVVIGQTAVTDWVTQLGLLAVAQRLVDGAEIGEGD
;
A
#
# COMPACT_ATOMS: atom_id res chain seq x y z
N MET A 1 20.94 0.63 3.45
CA MET A 1 20.15 1.87 3.61
C MET A 1 19.24 1.95 2.40
N VAL A 2 18.04 1.36 2.48
CA VAL A 2 17.15 1.25 1.32
C VAL A 2 16.38 2.56 1.23
N GLY A 3 16.87 3.47 0.39
CA GLY A 3 16.21 4.73 0.07
C GLY A 3 14.99 4.44 -0.78
N GLY A 4 13.85 4.16 -0.14
CA GLY A 4 12.57 4.09 -0.80
C GLY A 4 12.13 5.47 -1.25
N THR A 5 12.00 5.68 -2.56
CA THR A 5 11.30 6.86 -3.09
C THR A 5 9.82 6.70 -2.75
N SER A 6 9.43 7.08 -1.54
CA SER A 6 8.05 7.09 -1.11
C SER A 6 7.35 8.25 -1.80
N VAL A 7 6.62 7.98 -2.88
CA VAL A 7 5.64 8.92 -3.42
C VAL A 7 4.42 8.90 -2.49
N CYS A 8 4.52 9.57 -1.35
CA CYS A 8 3.42 9.70 -0.40
C CYS A 8 2.48 10.81 -0.87
N ALA A 9 1.55 10.48 -1.76
CA ALA A 9 0.48 11.39 -2.13
C ALA A 9 -0.65 11.27 -1.10
N CYS A 10 -0.69 12.19 -0.13
CA CYS A 10 -1.86 12.37 0.73
C CYS A 10 -2.90 13.21 -0.01
N ILE A 11 -3.99 12.59 -0.45
CA ILE A 11 -5.15 13.33 -0.97
C ILE A 11 -6.05 13.65 0.23
N ARG A 12 -6.03 14.91 0.66
CA ARG A 12 -6.87 15.49 1.72
C ARG A 12 -7.63 16.69 1.16
N SER A 13 -8.97 16.59 1.07
CA SER A 13 -9.90 17.64 0.64
C SER A 13 -9.34 18.67 -0.37
N GLY A 14 -8.77 18.19 -1.49
CA GLY A 14 -8.28 19.04 -2.59
C GLY A 14 -6.90 19.69 -2.39
N ARG A 15 -6.15 19.36 -1.33
CA ARG A 15 -4.80 19.90 -1.06
C ARG A 15 -3.75 18.78 -1.01
N LEU A 16 -2.72 18.90 -1.86
CA LEU A 16 -1.51 18.08 -1.77
C LEU A 16 -0.64 18.63 -0.64
N SER A 17 -0.44 17.85 0.43
CA SER A 17 0.62 18.08 1.41
C SER A 17 1.62 16.95 1.32
N MET A 18 2.92 17.25 1.35
CA MET A 18 4.00 16.26 1.34
C MET A 18 4.63 16.19 2.75
N PRO A 19 4.03 15.46 3.71
CA PRO A 19 4.67 15.20 4.99
C PRO A 19 5.89 14.29 4.80
N GLU A 20 6.79 14.30 5.78
CA GLU A 20 7.95 13.39 5.77
C GLU A 20 7.48 11.92 5.71
N PRO A 21 8.04 11.10 4.80
CA PRO A 21 7.71 9.69 4.72
C PRO A 21 8.00 8.97 6.05
N ARG A 22 7.03 8.19 6.53
CA ARG A 22 7.20 7.31 7.69
C ARG A 22 7.25 5.86 7.21
N PRO A 23 8.05 4.99 7.85
CA PRO A 23 8.06 3.58 7.50
C PRO A 23 6.68 2.96 7.73
N ALA A 24 6.20 2.21 6.75
CA ALA A 24 4.90 1.55 6.82
C ALA A 24 4.87 0.40 7.84
N GLY A 25 5.98 -0.32 8.03
CA GLY A 25 6.08 -1.50 8.91
C GLY A 25 5.48 -1.28 10.30
N PRO A 26 6.00 -0.34 11.12
CA PRO A 26 5.47 -0.09 12.46
C PRO A 26 3.98 0.32 12.49
N ILE A 27 3.47 0.95 11.42
CA ILE A 27 2.06 1.33 11.31
C ILE A 27 1.21 0.09 11.06
N LEU A 28 1.62 -0.78 10.13
CA LEU A 28 0.93 -2.02 9.81
C LEU A 28 0.95 -3.00 10.98
N ASP A 29 2.09 -3.11 11.67
CA ASP A 29 2.25 -3.94 12.88
C ASP A 29 1.27 -3.50 13.98
N ALA A 30 1.16 -2.19 14.22
CA ALA A 30 0.23 -1.63 15.21
C ALA A 30 -1.24 -1.84 14.84
N LEU A 31 -1.55 -1.95 13.55
CA LEU A 31 -2.89 -2.29 13.04
C LEU A 31 -3.17 -3.80 13.05
N GLY A 32 -2.16 -4.64 13.31
CA GLY A 32 -2.30 -6.10 13.29
C GLY A 32 -2.42 -6.68 11.88
N VAL A 33 -1.88 -6.00 10.86
CA VAL A 33 -1.91 -6.50 9.48
C VAL A 33 -0.87 -7.62 9.32
N THR A 34 -1.31 -8.78 8.84
CA THR A 34 -0.47 -9.94 8.57
C THR A 34 -0.71 -10.45 7.15
N PHE A 35 0.32 -11.02 6.53
CA PHE A 35 0.18 -11.80 5.30
C PHE A 35 0.23 -13.28 5.64
N ASP A 36 -0.62 -14.05 4.97
CA ASP A 36 -0.50 -15.51 4.93
C ASP A 36 0.41 -15.84 3.75
N LEU A 37 1.62 -16.31 4.04
CA LEU A 37 2.68 -16.58 3.07
C LEU A 37 3.15 -18.02 3.26
N ASP A 38 3.43 -18.70 2.15
CA ASP A 38 4.02 -20.04 2.20
C ASP A 38 5.52 -19.98 2.57
N ASP A 39 6.07 -21.10 3.02
CA ASP A 39 7.47 -21.21 3.51
C ASP A 39 8.54 -20.73 2.51
N HIS A 40 8.20 -20.66 1.22
CA HIS A 40 9.10 -20.27 0.14
C HIS A 40 8.74 -18.93 -0.50
N ASP A 41 7.73 -18.24 0.01
CA ASP A 41 7.33 -16.95 -0.53
C ASP A 41 8.28 -15.84 -0.11
N HIS A 42 8.61 -15.01 -1.09
CA HIS A 42 9.43 -13.83 -0.91
C HIS A 42 8.72 -12.62 -1.50
N VAL A 43 8.37 -11.67 -0.64
CA VAL A 43 7.74 -10.41 -1.06
C VAL A 43 8.80 -9.53 -1.75
N THR A 44 8.67 -9.35 -3.07
CA THR A 44 9.57 -8.49 -3.86
C THR A 44 9.08 -7.05 -3.93
N ASP A 45 7.77 -6.87 -4.01
CA ASP A 45 7.09 -5.60 -4.21
C ASP A 45 5.87 -5.49 -3.30
N ALA A 46 5.60 -4.29 -2.81
CA ALA A 46 4.43 -4.01 -2.00
C ALA A 46 3.79 -2.70 -2.45
N LEU A 47 2.47 -2.71 -2.60
CA LEU A 47 1.62 -1.52 -2.75
C LEU A 47 0.69 -1.46 -1.54
N VAL A 48 0.81 -0.40 -0.75
CA VAL A 48 0.04 -0.21 0.48
C VAL A 48 -0.89 0.98 0.29
N ILE A 49 -2.19 0.74 0.39
CA ILE A 49 -3.22 1.77 0.39
C ILE A 49 -3.74 1.89 1.82
N ALA A 50 -3.65 3.08 2.40
CA ALA A 50 -4.14 3.32 3.75
C ALA A 50 -5.08 4.53 3.81
N LYS A 51 -6.18 4.35 4.54
CA LYS A 51 -7.04 5.47 4.96
C LYS A 51 -6.40 6.16 6.15
N THR A 52 -6.34 7.48 6.11
CA THR A 52 -5.84 8.31 7.20
C THR A 52 -6.95 9.19 7.77
N VAL A 53 -6.76 9.62 9.01
CA VAL A 53 -7.53 10.69 9.62
C VAL A 53 -6.55 11.66 10.27
N ASP A 54 -6.72 12.94 10.03
CA ASP A 54 -6.00 13.98 10.74
C ASP A 54 -6.61 14.13 12.13
N ALA A 55 -5.84 13.83 13.18
CA ALA A 55 -6.34 13.87 14.55
C ALA A 55 -6.66 15.31 15.02
N SER A 56 -6.10 16.34 14.38
CA SER A 56 -6.31 17.74 14.76
C SER A 56 -7.49 18.38 14.04
N THR A 57 -7.76 17.98 12.79
CA THR A 57 -8.85 18.54 11.98
C THR A 57 -10.03 17.59 11.77
N GLY A 58 -9.86 16.30 12.06
CA GLY A 58 -10.84 15.25 11.76
C GLY A 58 -10.92 14.88 10.27
N GLU A 59 -10.07 15.47 9.43
CA GLU A 59 -10.13 15.29 7.98
C GLU A 59 -9.63 13.90 7.57
N HIS A 60 -10.39 13.23 6.69
CA HIS A 60 -9.98 11.95 6.12
C HIS A 60 -9.12 12.12 4.87
N GLY A 61 -8.17 11.22 4.70
CA GLY A 61 -7.35 11.14 3.49
C GLY A 61 -7.09 9.71 3.06
N VAL A 62 -6.52 9.57 1.87
CA VAL A 62 -5.97 8.31 1.37
C VAL A 62 -4.51 8.54 1.03
N VAL A 63 -3.68 7.58 1.42
CA VAL A 63 -2.25 7.54 1.08
C VAL A 63 -1.93 6.24 0.38
N ILE A 64 -1.02 6.34 -0.59
CA ILE A 64 -0.43 5.19 -1.28
C ILE A 64 1.06 5.20 -0.98
N GLY A 65 1.57 4.08 -0.48
CA GLY A 65 2.99 3.81 -0.31
C GLY A 65 3.39 2.61 -1.15
N GLN A 66 4.63 2.59 -1.62
CA GLN A 66 5.13 1.52 -2.47
C GLN A 66 6.62 1.28 -2.23
N THR A 67 7.08 0.10 -2.62
CA THR A 67 8.51 -0.22 -2.72
C THR A 67 9.20 0.64 -3.79
N ALA A 68 10.48 0.94 -3.57
CA ALA A 68 11.25 1.92 -4.37
C ALA A 68 11.36 1.54 -5.85
N VAL A 69 11.42 0.23 -6.10
CA VAL A 69 11.73 -0.36 -7.41
C VAL A 69 10.47 -0.74 -8.19
N THR A 70 9.28 -0.52 -7.62
CA THR A 70 8.03 -0.93 -8.25
C THR A 70 7.69 0.01 -9.38
N ASP A 71 7.83 -0.48 -10.61
CA ASP A 71 7.43 0.25 -11.80
C ASP A 71 5.90 0.41 -11.90
N TRP A 72 5.45 1.28 -12.80
CA TRP A 72 4.03 1.62 -12.94
C TRP A 72 3.18 0.44 -13.45
N VAL A 73 3.75 -0.49 -14.22
CA VAL A 73 3.05 -1.68 -14.71
C VAL A 73 2.82 -2.62 -13.53
N THR A 74 3.84 -2.85 -12.72
CA THR A 74 3.75 -3.68 -11.51
C THR A 74 2.74 -3.09 -10.51
N GLN A 75 2.73 -1.77 -10.30
CA GLN A 75 1.72 -1.10 -9.47
C GLN A 75 0.29 -1.33 -9.97
N LEU A 76 0.07 -1.18 -11.28
CA LEU A 76 -1.25 -1.40 -11.89
C LEU A 76 -1.68 -2.87 -11.79
N GLY A 77 -0.75 -3.80 -12.00
CA GLY A 77 -0.99 -5.23 -11.85
C GLY A 77 -1.41 -5.60 -10.43
N LEU A 78 -0.68 -5.12 -9.42
CA LEU A 78 -1.01 -5.33 -8.00
C LEU A 78 -2.40 -4.78 -7.67
N LEU A 79 -2.72 -3.57 -8.11
CA LEU A 79 -4.02 -2.95 -7.85
C LEU A 79 -5.18 -3.74 -8.50
N ALA A 80 -4.99 -4.17 -9.76
CA ALA A 80 -6.01 -4.92 -10.48
C ALA A 80 -6.25 -6.31 -9.86
N VAL A 81 -5.20 -7.02 -9.46
CA VAL A 81 -5.32 -8.32 -8.78
C VAL A 81 -5.98 -8.15 -7.42
N ALA A 82 -5.55 -7.15 -6.63
CA ALA A 82 -6.14 -6.84 -5.33
C ALA A 82 -7.64 -6.54 -5.44
N GLN A 83 -8.05 -5.75 -6.43
CA GLN A 83 -9.47 -5.46 -6.67
C GLN A 83 -10.26 -6.75 -6.93
N ARG A 84 -9.75 -7.65 -7.78
CA ARG A 84 -10.42 -8.91 -8.10
C ARG A 84 -10.54 -9.84 -6.89
N LEU A 85 -9.49 -9.92 -6.06
CA LEU A 85 -9.52 -10.71 -4.82
C LEU A 85 -10.55 -10.15 -3.83
N VAL A 86 -10.61 -8.82 -3.67
CA VAL A 86 -11.60 -8.16 -2.81
C VAL A 86 -13.02 -8.38 -3.30
N ASP A 87 -13.23 -8.40 -4.62
CA ASP A 87 -14.52 -8.70 -5.25
C ASP A 87 -14.92 -10.19 -5.17
N GLY A 88 -14.06 -11.05 -4.61
CA GLY A 88 -14.31 -12.48 -4.41
C GLY A 88 -14.05 -13.34 -5.65
N ALA A 89 -13.28 -12.86 -6.63
CA ALA A 89 -12.86 -13.68 -7.76
C ALA A 89 -11.69 -14.58 -7.35
N GLU A 90 -11.90 -15.90 -7.39
CA GLU A 90 -10.81 -16.87 -7.31
C GLU A 90 -9.90 -16.68 -8.55
N ILE A 91 -8.62 -16.43 -8.31
CA ILE A 91 -7.61 -16.53 -9.37
C ILE A 91 -7.40 -18.03 -9.57
N GLY A 92 -8.15 -18.62 -10.50
CA GLY A 92 -8.02 -20.03 -10.84
C GLY A 92 -6.59 -20.36 -11.24
N GLU A 93 -6.01 -21.34 -10.57
CA GLU A 93 -4.75 -21.98 -10.94
C GLU A 93 -4.94 -22.56 -12.35
N GLY A 94 -4.23 -22.00 -13.33
CA GLY A 94 -4.28 -22.48 -14.70
C GLY A 94 -3.57 -23.83 -14.79
N ASP A 95 -4.33 -24.86 -15.16
CA ASP A 95 -3.83 -26.18 -15.62
C ASP A 95 -3.09 -26.06 -16.96
#